data_AF-A0AAV2MIN8-F1
#
_entry.id   AF-A0AAV2MIN8-F1
#
_cell.length_a   1.000
_cell.length_b   1.000
_cell.length_c   1.000
_cell.angle_alpha   90.00
_cell.angle_beta   90.00
_cell.angle_gamma   90.00
#
_symmetry.space_group_name_H-M   'P 1'
#
loop_
_entity.id
_entity.type
_entity.pdbx_description
1 polymer ?
#
loop_
_entity_poly.entity_id
_entity_poly.type
_entity_poly.pdbx_seq_one_letter_code
_entity_poly.pdbx_strand_id
1 'polypeptide(L)'
;MIITGQGGLTKLKLSCQGPKRSYWCEYVGKPYTCRSFNKNPRHYFVQMMWGLRKLTNACQAPRVIKPHMCRKSTDESQMVFSAASFGRQVERQSVQKEASHARVQQRPVPTRPTRQRPPVRGPVREKQRLPGPRVAPTAETHKRRMSRLYCWKSMQGVCAFVIGLFKE
;
A
#
# COMPACT_ATOMS: atom_id res chain seq x y z
N MET A 1 16.99 14.50 1.08
CA MET A 1 17.00 13.06 1.39
C MET A 1 18.40 12.54 1.11
N ILE A 2 18.99 11.78 2.02
CA ILE A 2 20.35 11.24 1.90
C ILE A 2 20.28 9.72 2.15
N ILE A 3 20.86 8.93 1.25
CA ILE A 3 20.97 7.48 1.39
C ILE A 3 22.44 7.13 1.56
N THR A 4 22.76 6.36 2.60
CA THR A 4 24.11 5.82 2.81
C THR A 4 24.05 4.31 3.00
N GLY A 5 25.04 3.59 2.48
CA GLY A 5 25.20 2.15 2.67
C GLY A 5 26.44 1.87 3.49
N GLN A 6 26.32 1.08 4.57
CA GLN A 6 27.44 0.67 5.41
C GLN A 6 27.20 -0.75 5.96
N GLY A 7 28.13 -1.67 5.67
CA GLY A 7 28.05 -3.05 6.20
C GLY A 7 26.77 -3.81 5.82
N GLY A 8 26.25 -3.58 4.60
CA GLY A 8 24.97 -4.12 4.15
C GLY A 8 23.75 -3.32 4.62
N LEU A 9 23.82 -2.59 5.74
CA LEU A 9 22.72 -1.71 6.13
C LEU A 9 22.64 -0.49 5.21
N THR A 10 21.42 -0.17 4.82
CA THR A 10 21.08 1.07 4.13
C THR A 10 20.41 2.00 5.12
N LYS A 11 21.02 3.17 5.33
CA LYS A 11 20.46 4.26 6.12
C LYS A 11 19.86 5.31 5.20
N LEU A 12 18.66 5.73 5.53
CA LEU A 12 17.95 6.82 4.89
C LEU A 12 17.75 7.95 5.90
N LYS A 13 18.37 9.11 5.64
CA LYS A 13 18.14 10.34 6.41
C LYS A 13 17.25 11.30 5.63
N LEU A 14 16.15 11.70 6.26
CA LEU A 14 15.23 12.71 5.76
C LEU A 14 15.47 14.00 6.52
N SER A 15 15.67 15.09 5.80
CA SER A 15 15.60 16.44 6.33
C SER A 15 14.34 17.08 5.78
N CYS A 16 13.51 17.61 6.67
CA CYS A 16 12.22 18.21 6.35
C CYS A 16 12.22 19.65 6.85
N GLN A 17 11.76 20.56 6.01
CA GLN A 17 11.59 21.96 6.36
C GLN A 17 10.10 22.25 6.49
N GLY A 18 9.65 22.47 7.72
CA GLY A 18 8.29 22.92 7.99
C GLY A 18 8.25 24.44 8.18
N PRO A 19 7.04 25.03 8.28
CA PRO A 19 6.87 26.47 8.44
C PRO A 19 7.44 27.02 9.76
N LYS A 20 7.47 26.20 10.82
CA LYS A 20 7.94 26.61 12.16
C LYS A 20 9.33 26.10 12.52
N ARG A 21 9.76 24.98 11.94
CA ARG A 21 11.03 24.31 12.26
C ARG A 21 11.44 23.34 11.17
N SER A 22 12.76 23.18 11.02
CA SER A 22 13.33 22.02 10.36
C SER A 22 13.39 20.84 11.33
N TYR A 23 13.27 19.64 10.79
CA TYR A 23 13.42 18.41 11.56
C TYR A 23 13.99 17.31 10.68
N TRP A 24 14.53 16.26 11.32
CA TRP A 24 15.06 15.12 10.59
C TRP A 24 14.63 13.79 11.22
N CYS A 25 14.59 12.75 10.40
CA CYS A 25 14.47 11.36 10.84
C CYS A 25 15.37 10.44 10.04
N GLU A 26 15.77 9.34 10.66
CA GLU A 26 16.60 8.29 10.09
C GLU A 26 15.83 6.98 10.12
N TYR A 27 15.91 6.26 8.99
CA TYR A 27 15.41 4.92 8.83
C TYR A 27 16.56 4.00 8.39
N VAL A 28 16.57 2.76 8.86
CA VAL A 28 17.61 1.78 8.55
C VAL A 28 16.99 0.46 8.12
N GLY A 29 17.61 -0.24 7.18
CA GLY A 29 17.14 -1.54 6.71
C GLY A 29 18.13 -2.21 5.77
N LYS A 30 17.77 -3.39 5.25
CA LYS A 30 18.57 -4.19 4.31
C LYS A 30 17.80 -4.39 3.00
N PRO A 31 17.48 -3.33 2.24
CA PRO A 31 16.61 -3.42 1.06
C PRO A 31 17.16 -4.35 -0.03
N TYR A 32 18.48 -4.57 -0.08
CA TYR A 32 19.15 -5.51 -0.99
C TYR A 32 18.69 -6.97 -0.83
N THR A 33 18.11 -7.34 0.31
CA THR A 33 17.53 -8.70 0.51
C THR A 33 16.25 -8.91 -0.30
N CYS A 34 15.64 -7.83 -0.81
CA CYS A 34 14.50 -7.88 -1.72
C CYS A 34 14.96 -7.89 -3.18
N ARG A 35 14.62 -8.95 -3.93
CA ARG A 35 14.97 -9.06 -5.36
C ARG A 35 14.44 -7.89 -6.20
N SER A 36 13.25 -7.38 -5.91
CA SER A 36 12.67 -6.23 -6.61
C SER A 36 13.51 -4.98 -6.45
N PHE A 37 14.10 -4.76 -5.27
CA PHE A 37 14.98 -3.62 -5.00
C PHE A 37 16.24 -3.69 -5.86
N ASN A 38 16.88 -4.85 -5.94
CA ASN A 38 18.09 -5.03 -6.75
C ASN A 38 17.86 -4.75 -8.25
N LYS A 39 16.62 -4.92 -8.74
CA LYS A 39 16.24 -4.55 -10.11
C LYS A 39 15.97 -3.06 -10.28
N ASN A 40 15.41 -2.40 -9.26
CA ASN A 40 15.03 -0.99 -9.33
C ASN A 40 15.10 -0.31 -7.96
N PRO A 41 16.30 0.08 -7.50
CA PRO A 41 16.48 0.66 -6.16
C PRO A 41 15.82 2.03 -6.05
N ARG A 42 15.77 2.79 -7.15
CA ARG A 42 15.08 4.09 -7.21
C ARG A 42 13.60 3.95 -6.87
N HIS A 43 12.91 2.95 -7.43
CA HIS A 43 11.48 2.76 -7.21
C HIS A 43 11.14 2.48 -5.74
N TYR A 44 12.01 1.78 -5.02
CA TYR A 44 11.84 1.48 -3.60
C TYR A 44 11.76 2.76 -2.76
N PHE A 45 12.75 3.64 -2.93
CA PHE A 45 12.79 4.90 -2.21
C PHE A 45 11.69 5.85 -2.67
N VAL A 46 11.34 5.85 -3.95
CA VAL A 46 10.20 6.61 -4.46
C VAL A 46 8.92 6.16 -3.74
N GLN A 47 8.62 4.86 -3.68
CA GLN A 47 7.44 4.33 -2.97
C GLN A 47 7.42 4.74 -1.49
N MET A 48 8.57 4.66 -0.82
CA MET A 48 8.71 5.10 0.56
C MET A 48 8.41 6.61 0.71
N MET A 49 8.97 7.44 -0.18
CA MET A 49 8.74 8.89 -0.18
C MET A 49 7.28 9.26 -0.52
N TRP A 50 6.58 8.48 -1.33
CA TRP A 50 5.13 8.67 -1.55
C TRP A 50 4.33 8.47 -0.27
N GLY A 51 4.67 7.46 0.54
CA GLY A 51 4.03 7.25 1.84
C GLY A 51 4.33 8.37 2.83
N LEU A 52 5.61 8.76 2.94
CA LEU A 52 6.06 9.78 3.88
C LEU A 52 5.49 11.17 3.58
N ARG A 53 5.35 11.54 2.30
CA ARG A 53 4.78 12.84 1.89
C ARG A 53 3.30 12.99 2.21
N LYS A 54 2.58 11.89 2.47
CA LYS A 54 1.17 11.96 2.91
C LYS A 54 1.02 12.33 4.38
N LEU A 55 2.12 12.26 5.14
CA LEU A 55 2.12 12.57 6.56
C LEU A 55 2.41 14.05 6.77
N THR A 56 1.76 14.67 7.75
CA THR A 56 2.11 16.02 8.21
C THR A 56 3.55 16.07 8.73
N ASN A 57 4.00 14.98 9.38
CA ASN A 57 5.37 14.82 9.83
C ASN A 57 5.93 13.47 9.39
N ALA A 58 7.00 13.49 8.59
CA ALA A 58 7.64 12.27 8.09
C ALA A 58 8.22 11.38 9.20
N CYS A 59 8.53 11.94 10.39
CA CYS A 59 9.03 11.16 11.53
C CYS A 59 7.92 10.38 12.26
N GLN A 60 6.65 10.72 12.02
CA GLN A 60 5.48 10.06 12.60
C GLN A 60 5.02 8.85 11.78
N ALA A 61 5.73 8.49 10.72
CA ALA A 61 5.43 7.29 9.95
C ALA A 61 5.43 6.04 10.84
N PRO A 62 4.72 4.97 10.45
CA PRO A 62 4.83 3.69 11.13
C PRO A 62 6.28 3.30 11.39
N ARG A 63 6.54 2.66 12.54
CA ARG A 63 7.92 2.31 12.95
C ARG A 63 8.63 1.47 11.89
N VAL A 64 7.88 0.63 11.17
CA VAL A 64 8.36 -0.12 10.02
C VAL A 64 7.62 0.36 8.78
N ILE A 65 8.35 0.82 7.78
CA ILE A 65 7.81 1.21 6.48
C ILE A 65 8.03 0.06 5.52
N LYS A 66 6.93 -0.43 4.93
CA LYS A 66 6.94 -1.56 4.00
C LYS A 66 6.66 -1.13 2.56
N PRO A 67 7.68 -0.84 1.72
CA PRO A 67 7.46 -0.51 0.32
C PRO A 67 6.73 -1.62 -0.42
N HIS A 68 5.75 -1.25 -1.24
CA HIS A 68 4.88 -2.20 -1.94
C HIS A 68 5.67 -3.26 -2.74
N MET A 69 6.75 -2.85 -3.41
CA MET A 69 7.59 -3.76 -4.20
C MET A 69 8.33 -4.83 -3.40
N CYS A 70 8.47 -4.64 -2.08
CA CYS A 70 9.13 -5.56 -1.15
C CYS A 70 8.21 -6.04 -0.04
N ARG A 71 6.89 -5.82 -0.15
CA ARG A 71 5.92 -6.14 0.90
C ARG A 71 5.84 -7.65 1.23
N LYS A 72 6.23 -8.51 0.30
CA LYS A 72 6.29 -9.98 0.44
C LYS A 72 7.70 -10.51 0.74
N SER A 73 8.69 -9.64 0.89
CA SER A 73 10.07 -10.04 1.19
C SER A 73 10.29 -10.15 2.70
N THR A 74 11.50 -10.48 3.13
CA THR A 74 11.88 -10.60 4.54
C THR A 74 11.66 -9.28 5.28
N ASP A 75 11.43 -9.33 6.59
CA ASP A 75 11.27 -8.10 7.39
C ASP A 75 12.56 -7.24 7.39
N GLU A 76 13.73 -7.86 7.18
CA GLU A 76 14.99 -7.14 6.99
C GLU A 76 15.00 -6.21 5.77
N SER A 77 14.24 -6.54 4.71
CA SER A 77 14.14 -5.73 3.50
C SER A 77 13.33 -4.44 3.69
N GLN A 78 12.66 -4.28 4.83
CA GLN A 78 11.85 -3.12 5.17
C GLN A 78 12.72 -2.05 5.85
N MET A 79 12.24 -0.80 5.85
CA MET A 79 12.94 0.29 6.53
C MET A 79 12.35 0.51 7.92
N VAL A 80 13.19 0.51 8.94
CA VAL A 80 12.80 0.68 10.34
C VAL A 80 13.27 2.04 10.85
N PHE A 81 12.40 2.75 11.56
CA PHE A 81 12.76 4.00 12.21
C PHE A 81 13.92 3.80 13.20
N SER A 82 14.94 4.64 13.09
CA SER A 82 16.14 4.61 13.92
C SER A 82 16.22 5.79 14.88
N ALA A 83 16.12 7.02 14.37
CA ALA A 83 16.32 8.23 15.15
C ALA A 83 15.58 9.42 14.53
N ALA A 84 15.34 10.47 15.31
CA ALA A 84 14.84 11.75 14.81
C ALA A 84 15.36 12.91 15.67
N SER A 85 15.20 14.13 15.16
CA SER A 85 15.56 15.37 15.87
C SER A 85 14.70 15.63 17.12
N PHE A 86 13.62 14.88 17.31
CA PHE A 86 12.81 14.90 18.52
C PHE A 86 12.42 13.46 18.88
N GLY A 87 12.29 13.16 20.17
CA GLY A 87 11.94 11.82 20.63
C GLY A 87 10.58 11.36 20.11
N ARG A 88 10.49 10.12 19.63
CA ARG A 88 9.21 9.45 19.43
C ARG A 88 8.76 8.89 20.78
N GLN A 89 7.56 9.25 21.21
CA GLN A 89 6.84 8.48 22.22
C GLN A 89 6.56 7.11 21.59
N VAL A 90 7.31 6.09 22.00
CA VAL A 90 7.14 4.74 21.50
C VAL A 90 5.92 4.16 22.22
N GLU A 91 4.83 3.96 21.50
CA GLU A 91 3.78 3.04 21.92
C GLU A 91 4.44 1.66 22.09
N ARG A 92 4.80 1.31 23.34
CA ARG A 92 5.30 -0.02 23.67
C ARG A 92 4.14 -0.98 23.50
N GLN A 93 3.95 -1.50 22.30
CA GLN A 93 3.18 -2.73 22.13
C GLN A 93 3.89 -3.82 22.94
N SER A 94 3.23 -4.21 24.02
CA SER A 94 3.57 -5.24 24.96
C SER A 94 3.86 -6.56 24.24
N VAL A 95 5.13 -6.88 24.01
CA VAL A 95 5.59 -8.27 23.91
C VAL A 95 6.00 -8.66 25.31
N GLN A 96 5.01 -8.93 26.15
CA GLN A 96 5.21 -9.54 27.45
C GLN A 96 4.84 -11.01 27.34
N LYS A 97 5.84 -11.84 27.62
CA LYS A 97 5.74 -13.17 28.21
C LYS A 97 5.45 -14.34 27.26
N GLU A 98 6.51 -15.12 26.98
CA GLU A 98 6.46 -16.58 27.21
C GLU A 98 7.89 -17.16 27.18
N ALA A 99 8.52 -17.12 28.35
CA ALA A 99 9.55 -18.07 28.74
C ALA A 99 9.03 -18.72 30.03
N SER A 100 9.17 -20.05 30.12
CA SER A 100 8.69 -20.96 31.18
C SER A 100 7.15 -21.16 31.12
N HIS A 101 6.60 -22.35 30.88
CA HIS A 101 6.82 -23.59 31.60
C HIS A 101 6.82 -24.82 30.68
N ALA A 102 7.81 -25.69 30.88
CA ALA A 102 7.74 -27.09 30.50
C ALA A 102 6.96 -27.86 31.58
N ARG A 103 5.87 -28.54 31.22
CA ARG A 103 5.44 -29.78 31.87
C ARG A 103 4.60 -30.63 30.91
N VAL A 104 4.90 -31.91 30.97
CA VAL A 104 4.67 -32.97 29.99
C VAL A 104 3.43 -33.81 30.38
N GLN A 105 2.86 -34.51 29.37
CA GLN A 105 1.92 -35.66 29.42
C GLN A 105 0.44 -35.32 29.72
N GLN A 106 -0.60 -35.84 29.03
CA GLN A 106 -0.82 -37.09 28.28
C GLN A 106 -2.07 -36.98 27.35
N ARG A 107 -2.12 -37.79 26.29
CA ARG A 107 -3.29 -38.13 25.43
C ARG A 107 -3.75 -39.56 25.78
N PRO A 108 -5.04 -39.96 25.71
CA PRO A 108 -5.70 -40.49 24.47
C PRO A 108 -7.22 -40.11 24.33
N VAL A 109 -7.79 -39.74 23.17
CA VAL A 109 -8.51 -40.54 22.11
C VAL A 109 -9.72 -41.36 22.63
N PRO A 110 -10.84 -41.66 21.90
CA PRO A 110 -11.58 -41.04 20.76
C PRO A 110 -13.13 -40.94 20.98
N THR A 111 -13.90 -40.18 20.16
CA THR A 111 -15.22 -40.67 19.66
C THR A 111 -15.72 -39.89 18.43
N ARG A 112 -16.14 -40.62 17.39
CA ARG A 112 -16.88 -40.19 16.20
C ARG A 112 -18.17 -41.03 16.17
N PRO A 113 -19.33 -40.53 15.70
CA PRO A 113 -19.90 -41.00 14.41
C PRO A 113 -20.61 -39.86 13.63
N THR A 114 -20.35 -39.63 12.34
CA THR A 114 -20.92 -40.26 11.13
C THR A 114 -22.42 -39.98 10.86
N ARG A 115 -22.73 -39.23 9.78
CA ARG A 115 -23.67 -39.56 8.67
C ARG A 115 -23.80 -38.35 7.72
N GLN A 116 -23.30 -38.40 6.48
CA GLN A 116 -23.87 -38.94 5.21
C GLN A 116 -24.49 -37.83 4.31
N ARG A 117 -23.99 -37.76 3.07
CA ARG A 117 -24.39 -37.00 1.85
C ARG A 117 -25.31 -37.92 0.99
N PRO A 118 -25.72 -37.64 -0.29
CA PRO A 118 -25.86 -36.45 -1.18
C PRO A 118 -27.25 -36.50 -1.91
N PRO A 119 -27.51 -36.18 -3.22
CA PRO A 119 -26.90 -35.33 -4.29
C PRO A 119 -27.90 -34.30 -4.93
N VAL A 120 -27.58 -33.46 -5.93
CA VAL A 120 -27.85 -33.68 -7.38
C VAL A 120 -27.41 -32.44 -8.24
N ARG A 121 -26.56 -32.72 -9.25
CA ARG A 121 -26.46 -32.28 -10.68
C ARG A 121 -26.56 -30.80 -11.14
N GLY A 122 -25.66 -30.42 -12.07
CA GLY A 122 -25.49 -29.11 -12.76
C GLY A 122 -26.51 -28.80 -13.87
N PRO A 123 -26.23 -27.99 -14.94
CA PRO A 123 -24.96 -27.90 -15.71
C PRO A 123 -24.52 -26.49 -16.24
N VAL A 124 -23.46 -26.53 -17.06
CA VAL A 124 -22.61 -25.52 -17.75
C VAL A 124 -23.30 -24.69 -18.84
N ARG A 125 -22.88 -23.42 -19.08
CA ARG A 125 -22.66 -22.87 -20.44
C ARG A 125 -21.79 -21.60 -20.50
N GLU A 126 -21.23 -21.37 -21.68
CA GLU A 126 -20.00 -20.68 -22.06
C GLU A 126 -20.26 -19.60 -23.15
N LYS A 127 -19.32 -18.64 -23.32
CA LYS A 127 -19.11 -17.68 -24.45
C LYS A 127 -20.16 -16.53 -24.54
N GLN A 128 -19.89 -15.30 -25.01
CA GLN A 128 -19.03 -14.88 -26.13
C GLN A 128 -18.81 -13.34 -26.16
N ARG A 129 -17.97 -12.92 -27.11
CA ARG A 129 -17.39 -11.60 -27.45
C ARG A 129 -18.39 -10.49 -27.88
N LEU A 130 -17.88 -9.25 -27.81
CA LEU A 130 -18.28 -8.00 -28.50
C LEU A 130 -18.79 -8.19 -29.95
N PRO A 131 -19.67 -7.29 -30.43
CA PRO A 131 -19.21 -6.17 -31.29
C PRO A 131 -19.96 -4.84 -31.05
N GLY A 132 -19.25 -3.71 -31.19
CA GLY A 132 -19.88 -2.39 -31.32
C GLY A 132 -20.51 -2.18 -32.71
N PRO A 133 -21.33 -1.12 -32.87
CA PRO A 133 -21.13 -0.29 -34.05
C PRO A 133 -21.38 1.22 -33.87
N ARG A 134 -20.54 1.96 -34.60
CA ARG A 134 -20.85 3.13 -35.46
C ARG A 134 -21.21 4.47 -34.81
N VAL A 135 -20.26 5.38 -35.00
CA VAL A 135 -20.33 6.84 -34.84
C VAL A 135 -21.27 7.42 -35.90
N ALA A 136 -22.28 8.16 -35.46
CA ALA A 136 -22.96 9.18 -36.26
C ALA A 136 -22.68 10.56 -35.62
N PRO A 137 -22.40 11.62 -36.41
CA PRO A 137 -22.07 12.93 -35.86
C PRO A 137 -23.34 13.66 -35.42
N THR A 138 -23.79 13.40 -34.20
CA THR A 138 -24.93 14.10 -33.60
C THR A 138 -24.47 15.39 -32.92
N ALA A 139 -25.15 16.48 -33.26
CA ALA A 139 -25.16 17.80 -32.64
C ALA A 139 -24.54 17.86 -31.22
N GLU A 140 -23.61 18.78 -31.02
CA GLU A 140 -22.94 19.00 -29.75
C GLU A 140 -23.98 19.36 -28.67
N THR A 141 -24.30 18.38 -27.82
CA THR A 141 -25.23 18.59 -26.71
C THR A 141 -24.68 19.67 -25.77
N HIS A 142 -25.57 20.48 -25.17
CA HIS A 142 -25.18 21.56 -24.25
C HIS A 142 -24.19 21.08 -23.16
N LYS A 143 -24.31 19.83 -22.71
CA LYS A 143 -23.39 19.16 -21.77
C LYS A 143 -21.95 19.04 -22.32
N ARG A 144 -21.77 18.68 -23.60
CA ARG A 144 -20.46 18.63 -24.26
C ARG A 144 -19.85 20.03 -24.41
N ARG A 145 -20.66 21.03 -24.76
CA ARG A 145 -20.22 22.42 -24.86
C ARG A 145 -19.71 22.96 -23.52
N MET A 146 -20.47 22.73 -22.44
CA MET A 146 -20.07 23.16 -21.10
C MET A 146 -18.82 22.41 -20.59
N SER A 147 -18.69 21.12 -20.91
CA SER A 147 -17.49 20.34 -20.53
C SER A 147 -16.21 20.83 -21.20
N ARG A 148 -16.28 21.51 -22.35
CA ARG A 148 -15.11 22.11 -23.00
C ARG A 148 -14.67 23.42 -22.36
N LEU A 149 -15.63 24.22 -21.92
CA LEU A 149 -15.37 25.55 -21.35
C LEU A 149 -14.85 25.46 -19.92
N TYR A 150 -15.40 24.54 -19.12
CA TYR A 150 -15.12 24.48 -17.68
C TYR A 150 -14.23 23.31 -17.28
N CYS A 151 -13.97 22.36 -18.18
CA CYS A 151 -13.24 21.16 -17.82
C CYS A 151 -11.98 20.89 -18.64
N TRP A 152 -10.95 20.51 -17.89
CA TRP A 152 -9.63 20.20 -18.40
C TRP A 152 -9.72 19.14 -19.49
N LYS A 153 -8.96 19.29 -20.59
CA LYS A 153 -9.05 18.39 -21.76
C LYS A 153 -8.95 16.90 -21.42
N SER A 154 -8.23 16.55 -20.36
CA SER A 154 -8.05 15.16 -19.92
C SER A 154 -9.20 14.61 -19.04
N MET A 155 -10.15 15.43 -18.60
CA MET A 155 -11.22 15.06 -17.65
C MET A 155 -12.64 15.36 -18.16
N GLN A 156 -12.79 15.72 -19.44
CA GLN A 156 -14.09 16.13 -19.99
C GLN A 156 -15.20 15.08 -19.83
N GLY A 157 -14.86 13.79 -19.92
CA GLY A 157 -15.83 12.69 -19.73
C GLY A 157 -16.41 12.61 -18.31
N VAL A 158 -15.53 12.66 -17.29
CA VAL A 158 -15.95 12.62 -15.87
C VAL A 158 -16.67 13.91 -15.49
N CYS A 159 -16.18 15.04 -15.98
CA CYS A 159 -16.80 16.34 -15.70
C CYS A 159 -18.20 16.47 -16.30
N ALA A 160 -18.41 16.04 -17.55
CA ALA A 160 -19.74 16.06 -18.16
C ALA A 160 -20.74 15.19 -17.39
N PHE A 161 -20.28 14.07 -16.82
CA PHE A 161 -21.09 13.19 -15.96
C PHE A 161 -21.47 13.88 -14.65
N VAL A 162 -20.52 14.52 -13.97
CA VAL A 162 -20.77 15.25 -12.71
C VAL A 162 -21.70 16.46 -12.91
N ILE A 163 -21.50 17.25 -13.96
CA ILE A 163 -22.42 18.37 -14.31
C ILE A 163 -23.83 17.85 -14.62
N GLY A 164 -23.94 16.63 -15.17
CA GLY A 164 -25.23 15.98 -15.41
C GLY A 164 -25.96 15.55 -14.14
N LEU A 165 -25.22 15.15 -13.10
CA LEU A 165 -25.76 14.69 -11.81
C LEU A 165 -26.22 15.82 -10.88
N PHE A 166 -25.64 17.02 -10.99
CA PHE A 166 -26.03 18.18 -10.19
C PHE A 166 -27.15 19.03 -10.83
N LYS A 167 -27.78 18.51 -11.89
CA LYS A 167 -28.77 19.24 -12.69
C LYS A 167 -30.05 18.42 -12.87
N GLU A 168 -30.49 17.81 -11.76
CA GLU A 168 -31.86 17.35 -11.48
C GLU A 168 -32.47 18.27 -10.42
#